data_AF-A0A959Y5U0-F1
#
_entry.id   AF-A0A959Y5U0-F1
#
_cell.length_a   1.000
_cell.length_b   1.000
_cell.length_c   1.000
_cell.angle_alpha   90.00
_cell.angle_beta   90.00
_cell.angle_gamma   90.00
#
_symmetry.space_group_name_H-M   'P 1'
#
loop_
_entity.id
_entity.type
_entity.pdbx_description
1 polymer ?
#
loop_
_entity_poly.entity_id
_entity_poly.type
_entity_poly.pdbx_seq_one_letter_code
_entity_poly.pdbx_strand_id
1 'polypeptide(L)'
;EVMELQGGISFALNQAKVGREFRVLVDKAEAGHYIARTEHDSPEVDNEVLIPTEGNYLRIGDFAQVRITEAREHELVGEVVG
;
A
#
# COMPACT_ATOMS: atom_id res chain seq x y z
N GLU A 1 17.93 17.85 -14.23
CA GLU A 1 17.00 18.59 -13.37
C GLU A 1 15.55 18.25 -13.76
N VAL A 2 15.14 16.99 -13.53
CA VAL A 2 13.80 16.44 -13.88
C VAL A 2 13.33 15.44 -12.81
N MET A 3 14.26 14.79 -12.11
CA MET A 3 13.97 13.80 -11.06
C MET A 3 13.37 14.39 -9.77
N GLU A 4 13.82 15.56 -9.31
CA GLU A 4 13.24 16.23 -8.11
C GLU A 4 11.78 16.64 -8.31
N LEU A 5 11.38 16.98 -9.54
CA LEU A 5 10.01 17.36 -9.84
C LEU A 5 9.07 16.15 -9.85
N GLN A 6 9.57 14.96 -10.26
CA GLN A 6 8.78 13.73 -10.27
C GLN A 6 8.61 13.12 -8.88
N GLY A 7 9.61 13.19 -8.00
CA GLY A 7 9.51 12.69 -6.62
C GLY A 7 8.40 13.37 -5.81
N GLY A 8 8.26 14.70 -5.95
CA GLY A 8 7.19 15.45 -5.29
C GLY A 8 5.78 15.08 -5.75
N ILE A 9 5.61 14.68 -7.02
CA ILE A 9 4.31 14.26 -7.58
C ILE A 9 3.93 12.89 -7.02
N SER A 10 4.86 11.93 -6.98
CA SER A 10 4.60 10.59 -6.43
C SER A 10 4.19 10.67 -4.96
N PHE A 11 4.94 11.43 -4.16
CA PHE A 11 4.60 11.64 -2.76
C PHE A 11 3.24 12.33 -2.58
N ALA A 12 2.92 13.37 -3.38
CA ALA A 12 1.62 14.04 -3.32
C ALA A 12 0.46 13.10 -3.70
N LEU A 13 0.65 12.23 -4.70
CA LEU A 13 -0.33 11.21 -5.09
C LEU A 13 -0.54 10.18 -3.98
N ASN A 14 0.55 9.73 -3.33
CA ASN A 14 0.48 8.81 -2.20
C ASN A 14 -0.23 9.46 -1.00
N GLN A 15 0.07 10.73 -0.72
CA GLN A 15 -0.58 11.49 0.33
C GLN A 15 -2.09 11.61 0.08
N ALA A 16 -2.52 11.76 -1.17
CA ALA A 16 -3.94 11.77 -1.54
C ALA A 16 -4.63 10.38 -1.38
N LYS A 17 -3.86 9.30 -1.21
CA LYS A 17 -4.38 7.96 -0.88
C LYS A 17 -4.60 7.79 0.63
N VAL A 18 -3.96 8.58 1.50
CA VAL A 18 -4.13 8.50 2.96
C VAL A 18 -5.57 8.80 3.37
N GLY A 19 -6.12 8.00 4.27
CA GLY A 19 -7.50 8.06 4.75
C GLY A 19 -8.53 7.41 3.82
N ARG A 20 -8.11 6.92 2.65
CA ARG A 20 -8.97 6.21 1.70
C ARG A 20 -8.83 4.71 1.87
N GLU A 21 -9.89 4.00 1.51
CA GLU A 21 -9.94 2.54 1.52
C GLU A 21 -9.72 2.00 0.12
N PHE A 22 -8.84 1.01 0.01
CA PHE A 22 -8.54 0.32 -1.23
C PHE A 22 -8.71 -1.18 -1.04
N ARG A 23 -9.20 -1.84 -2.08
CA ARG A 23 -9.12 -3.28 -2.16
C ARG A 23 -7.70 -3.63 -2.62
N VAL A 24 -7.03 -4.44 -1.82
CA VAL A 24 -5.64 -4.84 -2.07
C VAL A 24 -5.55 -6.36 -2.22
N LEU A 25 -4.69 -6.82 -3.11
CA LEU A 25 -4.34 -8.24 -3.24
C LEU A 25 -3.10 -8.51 -2.39
N VAL A 26 -3.20 -9.48 -1.48
CA VAL A 26 -2.08 -9.86 -0.60
C VAL A 26 -1.13 -10.77 -1.37
N ASP A 27 0.05 -10.27 -1.72
CA ASP A 27 1.04 -11.04 -2.48
C ASP A 27 1.93 -11.89 -1.56
N LYS A 28 2.32 -11.35 -0.39
CA LYS A 28 3.30 -11.99 0.52
C LYS A 28 3.07 -11.62 1.99
N ALA A 29 3.72 -12.36 2.88
CA ALA A 29 3.82 -12.05 4.31
C ALA A 29 5.26 -12.24 4.77
N GLU A 30 5.94 -11.15 5.12
CA GLU A 30 7.36 -11.13 5.49
C GLU A 30 7.61 -10.09 6.60
N ALA A 31 8.59 -10.35 7.48
CA ALA A 31 9.06 -9.40 8.49
C ALA A 31 7.95 -8.71 9.33
N GLY A 32 6.88 -9.45 9.68
CA GLY A 32 5.77 -8.93 10.49
C GLY A 32 4.78 -8.03 9.72
N HIS A 33 4.86 -8.02 8.38
CA HIS A 33 3.95 -7.28 7.52
C HIS A 33 3.42 -8.17 6.39
N TYR A 34 2.18 -7.94 5.99
CA TYR A 34 1.67 -8.38 4.69
C TYR A 34 2.05 -7.33 3.65
N ILE A 35 2.53 -7.81 2.51
CA ILE A 35 2.83 -7.00 1.34
C ILE A 35 1.69 -7.21 0.35
N ALA A 36 1.02 -6.12 0.00
CA ALA A 36 -0.12 -6.13 -0.89
C ALA A 36 0.00 -5.02 -1.95
N ARG A 37 -0.82 -5.10 -3.00
CA ARG A 37 -0.93 -4.06 -4.04
C ARG A 37 -2.39 -3.68 -4.24
N THR A 38 -2.66 -2.41 -4.55
CA THR A 38 -4.05 -1.99 -4.84
C THR A 38 -4.49 -2.51 -6.22
N GLU A 39 -5.79 -2.61 -6.45
CA GLU A 39 -6.35 -3.03 -7.75
C GLU A 39 -6.01 -2.07 -8.92
N HIS A 40 -5.53 -0.87 -8.62
CA HIS A 40 -5.16 0.16 -9.60
C HIS A 40 -3.68 0.15 -9.98
N ASP A 41 -2.88 -0.69 -9.32
CA ASP A 41 -1.43 -0.70 -9.39
C ASP A 41 -0.92 -1.83 -10.32
N SER A 42 -0.12 -1.47 -11.32
CA SER A 42 0.62 -2.34 -12.23
C SER A 42 1.84 -3.00 -11.54
N PRO A 43 2.14 -4.28 -11.83
CA PRO A 43 3.18 -5.06 -11.15
C PRO A 43 4.63 -4.53 -11.15
N GLU A 44 4.98 -3.54 -11.97
CA GLU A 44 6.39 -3.10 -12.15
C GLU A 44 6.64 -1.63 -11.79
N VAL A 45 5.62 -0.86 -11.40
CA VAL A 45 5.73 0.62 -11.24
C VAL A 45 5.16 1.12 -9.91
N ASP A 46 4.39 0.32 -9.20
CA ASP A 46 3.48 0.84 -8.17
C ASP A 46 3.83 0.48 -6.73
N ASN A 47 3.36 1.31 -5.80
CA ASN A 47 3.69 1.24 -4.38
C ASN A 47 3.21 -0.05 -3.72
N GLU A 48 4.04 -0.57 -2.81
CA GLU A 48 3.65 -1.64 -1.91
C GLU A 48 2.78 -1.10 -0.77
N VAL A 49 1.72 -1.85 -0.44
CA VAL A 49 0.88 -1.60 0.73
C VAL A 49 1.32 -2.55 1.84
N LEU A 50 1.94 -1.98 2.87
CA LEU A 50 2.38 -2.67 4.07
C LEU A 50 1.25 -2.71 5.09
N ILE A 51 0.90 -3.91 5.54
CA ILE A 51 -0.15 -4.13 6.53
C ILE A 51 0.46 -4.90 7.70
N PRO A 52 0.46 -4.37 8.94
CA PRO A 52 0.99 -5.10 10.09
C PRO A 52 0.29 -6.45 10.29
N THR A 53 1.06 -7.51 10.54
CA THR A 53 0.50 -8.85 10.84
C THR A 53 -0.13 -8.91 12.24
N GLU A 54 0.24 -7.98 13.12
CA GLU A 54 -0.31 -7.93 14.47
C GLU A 54 -1.81 -7.58 14.41
N GLY A 55 -2.66 -8.47 14.92
CA GLY A 55 -4.11 -8.29 14.94
C GLY A 55 -4.83 -8.59 13.61
N ASN A 56 -4.12 -8.93 12.54
CA ASN A 56 -4.70 -9.21 11.22
C ASN A 56 -4.35 -10.62 10.76
N TYR A 57 -5.33 -11.36 10.23
CA TYR A 57 -5.09 -12.68 9.61
C TYR A 57 -5.47 -12.65 8.14
N LEU A 58 -4.52 -12.23 7.31
CA LEU A 58 -4.69 -12.17 5.86
C LEU A 58 -4.11 -13.41 5.19
N ARG A 59 -4.80 -13.88 4.16
CA ARG A 59 -4.35 -15.00 3.33
C ARG A 59 -3.69 -14.45 2.06
N ILE A 60 -2.50 -14.98 1.76
CA ILE A 60 -1.83 -14.70 0.48
C ILE A 60 -2.70 -15.18 -0.68
N GLY A 61 -2.89 -14.32 -1.68
CA GLY A 61 -3.74 -14.55 -2.85
C GLY A 61 -5.19 -14.10 -2.67
N ASP A 62 -5.60 -13.71 -1.47
CA ASP A 62 -6.93 -13.14 -1.23
C ASP A 62 -6.90 -11.62 -1.28
N PHE A 63 -8.08 -11.03 -1.54
CA PHE A 63 -8.29 -9.60 -1.45
C PHE A 63 -8.68 -9.20 -0.03
N ALA A 64 -8.13 -8.09 0.45
CA ALA A 64 -8.49 -7.44 1.69
C ALA A 64 -8.91 -5.99 1.44
N GLN A 65 -9.84 -5.47 2.25
CA GLN A 65 -10.11 -4.03 2.29
C GLN A 65 -9.14 -3.39 3.27
N VAL A 66 -8.37 -2.41 2.81
CA VAL A 66 -7.33 -1.75 3.61
C VAL A 66 -7.49 -0.25 3.53
N ARG A 67 -7.49 0.41 4.69
CA ARG A 67 -7.43 1.86 4.81
C ARG A 67 -5.98 2.28 4.89
N ILE A 68 -5.55 3.18 4.00
CA ILE A 68 -4.22 3.74 4.06
C ILE A 68 -4.15 4.74 5.21
N THR A 69 -3.24 4.52 6.14
CA THR A 69 -3.02 5.37 7.32
C THR A 69 -1.80 6.26 7.16
N GLU A 70 -0.81 5.83 6.38
CA GLU A 70 0.42 6.57 6.12
C GLU A 70 0.87 6.38 4.66
N ALA A 71 1.47 7.43 4.11
CA ALA A 71 2.09 7.41 2.80
C ALA A 71 3.57 7.81 2.93
N ARG A 72 4.44 7.01 2.34
CA ARG A 72 5.88 7.25 2.20
C ARG A 72 6.19 7.52 0.74
N GLU A 73 7.45 7.81 0.46
CA GLU A 73 7.91 8.16 -0.89
C GLU A 73 7.59 7.03 -1.89
N HIS A 74 7.77 5.76 -1.49
CA HIS A 74 7.57 4.59 -2.35
C HIS A 74 6.64 3.51 -1.76
N GLU A 75 6.10 3.73 -0.55
CA GLU A 75 5.32 2.73 0.19
C GLU A 75 4.06 3.37 0.76
N LEU A 76 3.02 2.55 0.96
CA LEU A 76 1.83 2.90 1.71
C LEU A 76 1.74 1.99 2.93
N VAL A 77 1.34 2.53 4.07
CA VAL A 77 1.01 1.73 5.25
C VAL A 77 -0.49 1.79 5.43
N GLY A 78 -1.10 0.65 5.71
CA GLY A 78 -2.52 0.56 5.94
C GLY A 78 -2.91 -0.47 6.97
N GLU A 79 -4.17 -0.37 7.38
CA GLU A 79 -4.81 -1.28 8.32
C GLU A 79 -6.03 -1.93 7.66
N VAL A 80 -6.29 -3.19 8.02
CA VAL A 80 -7.45 -3.92 7.50
C VAL A 80 -8.73 -3.29 8.04
N VAL A 81 -9.67 -3.03 7.13
CA VAL A 81 -11.02 -2.60 7.48
C VAL A 81 -11.89 -3.85 7.54
N GLY A 82 -12.40 -4.16 8.73
CA GLY A 82 -13.30 -5.29 8.98
C GLY A 82 -14.76 -4.95 8.73
#